data_AF-A0A6P0Q5R3-F1
#
_entry.id   AF-A0A6P0Q5R3-F1
#
_cell.length_a   1.000
_cell.length_b   1.000
_cell.length_c   1.000
_cell.angle_alpha   90.00
_cell.angle_beta   90.00
_cell.angle_gamma   90.00
#
_symmetry.space_group_name_H-M   'P 1'
#
loop_
_entity.id
_entity.type
_entity.pdbx_description
1 polymer ?
#
loop_
_entity_poly.entity_id
_entity_poly.type
_entity_poly.pdbx_seq_one_letter_code
_entity_poly.pdbx_strand_id
1 'polypeptide(L)'
;MLNPFFWIKRASHRRWFYLLILVVVALALGVGLPNTSSASDSCGLDGDAGIEIIQLITISDQQEVELGKCLNQQEVDQGLEIYRGREITEYVQDIGKRLIPYSDRPNFPYTFQVVRNNDINAFALVGGFVYVHTGLLKG
;
A
#
# COMPACT_ATOMS: atom_id res chain seq x y z
N MET A 1 -29.87 -23.34 68.69
CA MET A 1 -30.76 -23.00 67.55
C MET A 1 -29.89 -22.39 66.46
N LEU A 2 -29.45 -23.21 65.49
CA LEU A 2 -28.60 -22.77 64.37
C LEU A 2 -29.51 -22.47 63.17
N ASN A 3 -29.47 -21.23 62.70
CA ASN A 3 -30.36 -20.70 61.66
C ASN A 3 -29.99 -21.32 60.29
N PRO A 4 -30.91 -21.96 59.55
CA PRO A 4 -30.58 -22.74 58.33
C PRO A 4 -30.25 -21.88 57.09
N PHE A 5 -30.31 -20.55 57.21
CA PHE A 5 -30.12 -19.61 56.07
C PHE A 5 -28.67 -19.18 55.79
N PHE A 6 -27.69 -19.59 56.60
CA PHE A 6 -26.30 -19.12 56.43
C PHE A 6 -25.61 -19.69 55.16
N TRP A 7 -25.99 -20.90 54.74
CA TRP A 7 -25.32 -21.60 53.63
C TRP A 7 -25.75 -21.06 52.25
N ILE A 8 -26.98 -20.57 52.11
CA ILE A 8 -27.54 -20.03 50.86
C ILE A 8 -26.92 -18.67 50.51
N LYS A 9 -26.65 -17.82 51.51
CA LYS A 9 -26.03 -16.50 51.29
C LYS A 9 -24.58 -16.59 50.76
N ARG A 10 -23.83 -17.60 51.18
CA ARG A 10 -22.40 -17.77 50.81
C ARG A 10 -22.22 -18.30 49.38
N ALA A 11 -23.15 -19.12 48.89
CA ALA A 11 -23.18 -19.59 47.51
C ALA A 11 -23.60 -18.50 46.52
N SER A 12 -24.52 -17.61 46.91
CA SER A 12 -24.95 -16.45 46.11
C SER A 12 -23.77 -15.53 45.81
N HIS A 13 -23.00 -15.14 46.83
CA HIS A 13 -21.86 -14.22 46.66
C HIS A 13 -20.82 -14.71 45.63
N ARG A 14 -20.58 -16.02 45.55
CA ARG A 14 -19.67 -16.60 44.54
C ARG A 14 -20.23 -16.47 43.13
N ARG A 15 -21.53 -16.66 42.94
CA ARG A 15 -22.20 -16.50 41.62
C ARG A 15 -22.10 -15.06 41.12
N TRP A 16 -22.39 -14.10 41.98
CA TRP A 16 -22.26 -12.67 41.65
C TRP A 16 -20.81 -12.27 41.36
N PHE A 17 -19.85 -12.86 42.07
CA PHE A 17 -18.43 -12.67 41.80
C PHE A 17 -18.00 -13.19 40.42
N TYR A 18 -18.44 -14.39 40.01
CA TYR A 18 -18.16 -14.93 38.68
C TYR A 18 -18.85 -14.15 37.55
N LEU A 19 -20.08 -13.66 37.77
CA LEU A 19 -20.75 -12.79 36.81
C LEU A 19 -19.99 -11.46 36.62
N LEU A 20 -19.46 -10.89 37.69
CA LEU A 20 -18.65 -9.67 37.63
C LEU A 20 -17.33 -9.91 36.87
N ILE A 21 -16.65 -11.04 37.12
CA ILE A 21 -15.46 -11.44 36.35
C ILE A 21 -15.78 -11.58 34.86
N LEU A 22 -16.89 -12.23 34.49
CA LEU A 22 -17.28 -12.39 33.09
C LEU A 22 -17.53 -11.05 32.40
N VAL A 23 -18.18 -10.11 33.09
CA VAL A 23 -18.42 -8.76 32.56
C VAL A 23 -17.11 -7.99 32.38
N VAL A 24 -16.17 -8.09 33.33
CA VAL A 24 -14.86 -7.43 33.23
C VAL A 24 -14.02 -8.00 32.09
N VAL A 25 -14.01 -9.32 31.90
CA VAL A 25 -13.31 -9.97 30.78
C VAL A 25 -13.93 -9.57 29.44
N ALA A 26 -15.26 -9.55 29.34
CA ALA A 26 -15.96 -9.14 28.12
C ALA A 26 -15.68 -7.67 27.76
N LEU A 27 -15.67 -6.78 28.76
CA LEU A 27 -15.32 -5.38 28.57
C LEU A 27 -13.86 -5.20 28.15
N ALA A 28 -12.92 -5.94 28.75
CA ALA A 28 -11.51 -5.89 28.40
C ALA A 28 -11.25 -6.33 26.94
N LEU A 29 -11.99 -7.33 26.44
CA LEU A 29 -11.90 -7.76 25.04
C LEU A 29 -12.57 -6.77 24.06
N GLY A 30 -13.58 -6.02 24.51
CA GLY A 30 -14.31 -5.06 23.67
C GLY A 30 -13.50 -3.80 23.30
N VAL A 31 -12.51 -3.40 24.10
CA VAL A 31 -11.70 -2.19 23.87
C VAL A 31 -10.45 -2.44 23.00
N GLY A 32 -10.15 -3.70 22.68
CA GLY A 32 -8.95 -4.11 21.96
C GLY A 32 -9.14 -4.41 20.48
N LEU A 33 -10.30 -4.10 19.89
CA LEU A 33 -10.50 -4.32 18.46
C LEU A 33 -9.57 -3.37 17.68
N PRO A 34 -8.65 -3.89 16.85
CA PRO A 34 -7.87 -3.03 15.99
C PRO A 34 -8.84 -2.27 15.09
N ASN A 35 -8.68 -0.95 15.01
CA ASN A 35 -9.32 -0.18 13.95
C ASN A 35 -8.87 -0.82 12.64
N THR A 36 -9.79 -1.43 11.90
CA THR A 36 -9.50 -1.88 10.54
C THR A 36 -9.25 -0.63 9.72
N SER A 37 -7.97 -0.29 9.52
CA SER A 37 -7.57 0.68 8.51
C SER A 37 -7.90 0.05 7.16
N SER A 38 -9.04 0.42 6.59
CA SER A 38 -9.29 0.16 5.18
C SER A 38 -8.24 0.93 4.39
N ALA A 39 -7.27 0.23 3.82
CA ALA A 39 -6.45 0.79 2.75
C ALA A 39 -7.39 0.93 1.55
N SER A 40 -7.73 2.16 1.19
CA SER A 40 -8.50 2.42 -0.02
C SER A 40 -7.53 2.34 -1.20
N ASP A 41 -7.43 1.18 -1.82
CA ASP A 41 -6.67 1.03 -3.07
C ASP A 41 -7.39 1.78 -4.19
N SER A 42 -6.92 3.00 -4.45
CA SER A 42 -7.50 3.91 -5.45
C SER A 42 -7.36 3.40 -6.89
N CYS A 43 -6.45 2.45 -7.13
CA CYS A 43 -6.16 1.93 -8.47
C CYS A 43 -6.93 0.67 -8.85
N GLY A 44 -7.89 0.25 -8.01
CA GLY A 44 -8.82 -0.82 -8.36
C GLY A 44 -8.16 -2.20 -8.51
N LEU A 45 -6.98 -2.38 -7.94
CA LEU A 45 -6.21 -3.63 -7.97
C LEU A 45 -6.83 -4.76 -7.13
N ASP A 46 -7.86 -4.45 -6.34
CA ASP A 46 -8.54 -5.36 -5.41
C ASP A 46 -9.94 -5.80 -5.89
N GLY A 47 -10.38 -5.42 -7.09
CA GLY A 47 -11.74 -5.74 -7.56
C GLY A 47 -11.85 -7.13 -8.20
N ASP A 48 -12.10 -8.19 -7.41
CA ASP A 48 -12.39 -9.61 -7.81
C ASP A 48 -11.31 -10.32 -8.66
N ALA A 49 -10.57 -9.57 -9.46
CA ALA A 49 -9.22 -9.84 -9.90
C ALA A 49 -8.25 -9.43 -8.80
N GLY A 50 -8.15 -10.24 -7.74
CA GLY A 50 -6.89 -10.26 -7.00
C GLY A 50 -5.75 -10.43 -8.00
N ILE A 51 -4.58 -9.84 -7.76
CA ILE A 51 -3.41 -10.06 -8.63
C ILE A 51 -3.00 -11.54 -8.52
N GLU A 52 -3.71 -12.40 -9.24
CA GLU A 52 -3.06 -13.45 -9.98
C GLU A 52 -2.18 -12.74 -11.01
N ILE A 53 -0.89 -12.95 -10.87
CA ILE A 53 0.20 -12.53 -11.77
C ILE A 53 -0.14 -12.80 -13.26
N ILE A 54 -1.14 -13.64 -13.54
CA ILE A 54 -1.70 -14.01 -14.84
C ILE A 54 -2.45 -12.86 -15.54
N GLN A 55 -3.08 -11.91 -14.83
CA GLN A 55 -3.86 -10.85 -15.51
C GLN A 55 -3.02 -9.73 -16.13
N LEU A 56 -1.81 -9.48 -15.64
CA LEU A 56 -0.86 -8.56 -16.29
C LEU A 56 -0.48 -9.00 -17.72
N ILE A 57 -0.63 -10.29 -18.01
CA ILE A 57 -0.33 -10.88 -19.32
C ILE A 57 -1.48 -10.66 -20.32
N THR A 58 -2.65 -10.19 -19.85
CA THR A 58 -3.90 -10.11 -20.65
C THR A 58 -4.53 -8.71 -20.66
N ILE A 59 -3.86 -7.68 -20.15
CA ILE A 59 -4.33 -6.30 -20.27
C ILE A 59 -3.90 -5.70 -21.62
N SER A 60 -4.77 -4.89 -22.22
CA SER A 60 -4.42 -4.12 -23.42
C SER A 60 -3.44 -2.99 -23.09
N ASP A 61 -2.68 -2.52 -24.08
CA ASP A 61 -1.77 -1.38 -23.95
C ASP A 61 -2.45 -0.14 -23.33
N GLN A 62 -3.71 0.11 -23.68
CA GLN A 62 -4.46 1.25 -23.15
C GLN A 62 -4.76 1.08 -21.66
N GLN A 63 -5.21 -0.10 -21.25
CA GLN A 63 -5.47 -0.42 -19.84
C GLN A 63 -4.19 -0.40 -19.01
N GLU A 64 -3.08 -0.88 -19.58
CA GLU A 64 -1.76 -0.82 -18.94
C GLU A 64 -1.32 0.63 -18.69
N VAL A 65 -1.54 1.52 -19.66
CA VAL A 65 -1.25 2.95 -19.53
C VAL A 65 -2.14 3.62 -18.48
N GLU A 66 -3.44 3.29 -18.44
CA GLU A 66 -4.36 3.80 -17.43
C GLU A 66 -3.98 3.35 -16.02
N LEU A 67 -3.66 2.07 -15.86
CA LEU A 67 -3.18 1.52 -14.60
C LEU A 67 -1.87 2.19 -14.18
N GLY A 68 -0.93 2.35 -15.11
CA GLY A 68 0.34 3.04 -14.88
C GLY A 68 0.16 4.47 -14.38
N LYS A 69 -0.78 5.22 -14.96
CA LYS A 69 -1.12 6.58 -14.52
C LYS A 69 -1.65 6.60 -13.08
N CYS A 70 -2.50 5.65 -12.73
CA CYS A 70 -3.02 5.56 -11.37
C CYS A 70 -1.91 5.23 -10.37
N LEU A 71 -1.07 4.24 -10.67
CA LEU A 71 0.05 3.87 -9.82
C LEU A 71 1.07 5.01 -9.67
N ASN A 72 1.38 5.72 -10.76
CA ASN A 72 2.20 6.92 -10.69
C ASN A 72 1.61 7.97 -9.74
N GLN A 73 0.28 8.19 -9.77
CA GLN A 73 -0.37 9.12 -8.84
C GLN A 73 -0.24 8.64 -7.39
N GLN A 74 -0.43 7.34 -7.15
CA GLN A 74 -0.28 6.74 -5.84
C GLN A 74 1.15 6.88 -5.27
N GLU A 75 2.19 6.68 -6.08
CA GLU A 75 3.59 6.90 -5.67
C GLU A 75 3.83 8.36 -5.25
N VAL A 76 3.33 9.31 -6.03
CA VAL A 76 3.42 10.75 -5.72
C VAL A 76 2.69 11.07 -4.41
N ASP A 77 1.49 10.50 -4.22
CA ASP A 77 0.69 10.70 -3.01
C ASP A 77 1.35 10.06 -1.77
N GLN A 78 2.12 8.98 -1.94
CA GLN A 78 2.91 8.33 -0.90
C GLN A 78 4.20 9.08 -0.54
N GLY A 79 4.49 10.20 -1.20
CA GLY A 79 5.60 11.08 -0.86
C GLY A 79 6.83 10.95 -1.76
N LEU A 80 6.69 10.33 -2.94
CA LEU A 80 7.74 10.34 -3.95
C LEU A 80 8.04 11.77 -4.42
N GLU A 81 9.20 12.31 -4.04
CA GLU A 81 9.56 13.69 -4.37
C GLU A 81 10.18 13.79 -5.78
N ILE A 82 9.43 14.36 -6.73
CA ILE A 82 9.95 14.63 -8.09
C ILE A 82 11.00 15.74 -8.08
N TYR A 83 12.17 15.46 -8.65
CA TYR A 83 13.22 16.44 -8.88
C TYR A 83 12.83 17.41 -9.99
N ARG A 84 12.88 18.72 -9.71
CA ARG A 84 12.40 19.78 -10.60
C ARG A 84 13.49 20.45 -11.46
N GLY A 85 14.76 20.03 -11.33
CA GLY A 85 15.86 20.64 -12.08
C GLY A 85 15.85 20.20 -13.53
N ARG A 86 15.75 21.17 -14.44
CA ARG A 86 15.56 20.93 -15.87
C ARG A 86 16.71 20.14 -16.53
N GLU A 87 17.94 20.52 -16.24
CA GLU A 87 19.14 19.93 -16.87
C GLU A 87 19.22 18.41 -16.69
N ILE A 88 19.06 17.95 -15.44
CA ILE A 88 19.12 16.51 -15.12
C ILE A 88 17.92 15.76 -15.71
N THR A 89 16.73 16.37 -15.65
CA THR A 89 15.53 15.78 -16.24
C THR A 89 15.66 15.62 -17.76
N GLU A 90 16.16 16.63 -18.46
CA GLU A 90 16.42 16.57 -19.91
C GLU A 90 17.50 15.52 -20.23
N TYR A 91 18.57 15.45 -19.44
CA TYR A 91 19.61 14.44 -19.61
C TYR A 91 19.05 13.00 -19.54
N VAL A 92 18.25 12.70 -18.51
CA VAL A 92 17.62 11.37 -18.36
C VAL A 92 16.64 11.10 -19.51
N GLN A 93 15.84 12.09 -19.90
CA GLN A 93 14.94 11.96 -21.05
C GLN A 93 15.69 11.67 -22.35
N ASP A 94 16.82 12.33 -22.59
CA ASP A 94 17.61 12.14 -23.81
C ASP A 94 18.32 10.78 -23.85
N ILE A 95 18.69 10.23 -22.70
CA ILE A 95 19.11 8.82 -22.61
C ILE A 95 17.93 7.92 -22.97
N GLY A 96 16.77 8.13 -22.36
CA GLY A 96 15.56 7.37 -22.65
C GLY A 96 15.23 7.35 -24.14
N LYS A 97 15.19 8.51 -24.80
CA LYS A 97 14.95 8.64 -26.25
C LYS A 97 15.95 7.86 -27.10
N ARG A 98 17.20 7.72 -26.66
CA ARG A 98 18.23 6.93 -27.36
C ARG A 98 18.03 5.43 -27.18
N LEU A 99 17.45 5.00 -26.06
CA LEU A 99 17.23 3.59 -25.72
C LEU A 99 15.91 3.03 -26.27
N ILE A 100 14.83 3.81 -26.26
CA ILE A 100 13.48 3.37 -26.68
C ILE A 100 13.46 2.68 -28.05
N PRO A 101 14.16 3.15 -29.11
CA PRO A 101 14.14 2.49 -30.42
C PRO A 101 14.69 1.05 -30.41
N TYR A 102 15.42 0.67 -29.38
CA TYR A 102 16.01 -0.66 -29.19
C TYR A 102 15.26 -1.50 -28.15
N SER A 103 14.12 -1.03 -27.63
CA SER A 103 13.27 -1.83 -26.74
C SER A 103 12.32 -2.72 -27.54
N ASP A 104 11.68 -3.68 -26.85
CA ASP A 104 10.66 -4.55 -27.46
C ASP A 104 9.39 -3.78 -27.87
N ARG A 105 9.16 -2.59 -27.29
CA ARG A 105 7.96 -1.76 -27.53
C ARG A 105 8.36 -0.32 -27.86
N PRO A 106 9.00 -0.05 -29.00
CA PRO A 106 9.57 1.27 -29.32
C PRO A 106 8.52 2.38 -29.47
N ASN A 107 7.25 2.03 -29.70
CA ASN A 107 6.15 2.98 -29.87
C ASN A 107 5.29 3.16 -28.59
N PHE A 108 5.70 2.59 -27.46
CA PHE A 108 4.97 2.68 -26.20
C PHE A 108 5.22 4.05 -25.51
N PRO A 109 4.24 4.62 -24.77
CA PRO A 109 4.37 5.97 -24.22
C PRO A 109 5.21 6.02 -22.94
N TYR A 110 6.53 5.92 -23.08
CA TYR A 110 7.44 6.01 -21.93
C TYR A 110 7.52 7.43 -21.35
N THR A 111 7.53 7.52 -20.01
CA THR A 111 7.72 8.76 -19.25
C THR A 111 8.85 8.58 -18.26
N PHE A 112 9.93 9.36 -18.43
CA PHE A 112 11.08 9.33 -17.53
C PHE A 112 10.97 10.46 -16.50
N GLN A 113 11.09 10.10 -15.23
CA GLN A 113 11.03 11.01 -14.09
C GLN A 113 12.27 10.87 -13.22
N VAL A 114 12.73 11.99 -12.68
CA VAL A 114 13.85 12.01 -11.74
C VAL A 114 13.28 12.19 -10.34
N VAL A 115 13.71 11.36 -9.41
CA VAL A 115 13.28 11.37 -8.01
C VAL A 115 14.39 11.95 -7.15
N ARG A 116 14.06 12.91 -6.31
CA ARG A 116 15.00 13.49 -5.33
C ARG A 116 15.20 12.51 -4.18
N ASN A 117 16.10 11.55 -4.41
CA ASN A 117 16.58 10.63 -3.40
C ASN A 117 18.08 10.39 -3.64
N ASN A 118 18.88 10.31 -2.57
CA ASN A 118 20.32 10.07 -2.63
C ASN A 118 20.68 8.58 -2.70
N ASP A 119 19.71 7.68 -2.57
CA ASP A 119 19.91 6.24 -2.78
C ASP A 119 20.23 5.95 -4.24
N ILE A 120 21.12 4.98 -4.48
CA ILE A 120 21.46 4.48 -5.81
C ILE A 120 20.34 3.51 -6.23
N ASN A 121 19.33 4.03 -6.93
CA ASN A 121 18.18 3.23 -7.37
C ASN A 121 17.55 3.78 -8.66
N ALA A 122 16.89 2.91 -9.41
CA ALA A 122 15.95 3.22 -10.48
C ALA A 122 14.92 2.09 -10.59
N PHE A 123 13.67 2.44 -10.88
CA PHE A 123 12.58 1.47 -11.00
C PHE A 123 11.59 1.90 -12.09
N ALA A 124 10.70 1.00 -12.48
CA ALA A 124 9.68 1.27 -13.50
C ALA A 124 8.32 0.76 -13.05
N LEU A 125 7.26 1.46 -13.46
CA LEU A 125 5.89 1.03 -13.31
C LEU A 125 5.35 0.59 -14.69
N VAL A 126 4.26 -0.18 -14.66
CA VAL A 126 3.45 -0.45 -15.85
C VAL A 126 3.01 0.87 -16.50
N GLY A 127 2.69 0.83 -17.79
CA GLY A 127 2.26 2.03 -18.52
C GLY A 127 3.40 2.98 -18.88
N GLY A 128 4.66 2.54 -18.72
CA GLY A 128 5.83 3.20 -19.30
C GLY A 128 6.50 4.23 -18.39
N PHE A 129 6.14 4.31 -17.11
CA PHE A 129 6.80 5.23 -16.17
C PHE A 129 8.12 4.66 -15.69
N VAL A 130 9.20 5.42 -15.82
CA VAL A 130 10.55 5.06 -15.38
C VAL A 130 11.08 6.14 -14.45
N TYR A 131 11.52 5.74 -13.27
CA TYR A 131 12.03 6.63 -12.23
C TYR A 131 13.51 6.40 -11.98
N VAL A 132 14.25 7.50 -11.91
CA VAL A 132 15.69 7.49 -11.64
C VAL A 132 15.99 8.35 -10.41
N HIS A 133 16.61 7.77 -9.38
CA HIS A 133 17.00 8.55 -8.20
C HIS A 133 18.22 9.42 -8.50
N THR A 134 18.25 10.63 -7.93
CA THR A 134 19.43 11.51 -8.05
C THR A 134 20.73 10.89 -7.50
N GLY A 135 20.64 9.93 -6.58
CA GLY A 135 21.78 9.17 -6.07
C GLY A 135 22.46 8.32 -7.14
N LEU A 136 21.68 7.71 -8.04
CA LEU A 136 22.21 6.90 -9.16
C LEU A 136 23.04 7.75 -10.13
N LEU A 137 22.75 9.05 -10.26
CA LEU A 137 23.44 9.96 -11.17
C LEU A 137 24.76 10.54 -10.61
N LYS A 138 24.97 10.40 -9.30
CA LYS A 138 26.18 10.89 -8.60
C LYS A 138 27.21 9.79 -8.33
N GLY A 139 26.80 8.53 -8.51
CA GLY A 139 27.60 7.33 -8.24
C GLY A 139 28.65 7.02 -9.30
#